data_AF-A0A7S4FGU2-F1
#
_entry.id   AF-A0A7S4FGU2-F1
#
_cell.length_a   1.000
_cell.length_b   1.000
_cell.length_c   1.000
_cell.angle_alpha   90.00
_cell.angle_beta   90.00
_cell.angle_gamma   90.00
#
_symmetry.space_group_name_H-M   'P 1'
#
loop_
_entity.id
_entity.type
_entity.pdbx_description
1 polymer ?
#
loop_
_entity_poly.entity_id
_entity_poly.type
_entity_poly.pdbx_seq_one_letter_code
_entity_poly.pdbx_strand_id
1 'polypeptide(L)'
;GPRAHCVLRYDTENMQRVARFLRDRGLTGVLPKLPRVFGYNLENNIKPKAAFLLEDMGRSAEEVNKHGHVFKHSLLGRIKPRHQYLQHLGVTRRFHLHQMYKCSDEQFAKNIAKKSLDHYMAWMSQSGDFLQTSAAARQGDPQQ
;
A
#
# COMPACT_ATOMS: atom_id res chain seq x y z
N GLY A 1 -18.14 13.09 -35.23
CA GLY A 1 -17.37 11.84 -35.24
C GLY A 1 -17.90 10.91 -34.17
N PRO A 2 -17.90 9.58 -34.37
CA PRO A 2 -18.53 8.65 -33.45
C PRO A 2 -17.82 8.70 -32.10
N ARG A 3 -18.61 8.79 -31.02
CA ARG A 3 -18.16 8.78 -29.64
C ARG A 3 -17.48 7.43 -29.38
N ALA A 4 -16.23 7.46 -28.92
CA ALA A 4 -15.51 6.26 -28.52
C ALA A 4 -16.23 5.61 -27.32
N HIS A 5 -17.10 4.65 -27.62
CA HIS A 5 -17.55 3.68 -26.64
C HIS A 5 -16.34 2.82 -26.25
N CYS A 6 -15.88 3.00 -25.02
CA CYS A 6 -14.77 2.25 -24.43
C CYS A 6 -15.18 0.78 -24.25
N VAL A 7 -15.10 0.01 -25.33
CA VAL A 7 -15.10 -1.45 -25.27
C VAL A 7 -13.79 -1.85 -24.61
N LEU A 8 -13.85 -2.48 -23.44
CA LEU A 8 -12.72 -2.94 -22.64
C LEU A 8 -11.78 -3.83 -23.48
N ARG A 9 -10.82 -3.23 -24.19
CA ARG A 9 -9.66 -3.94 -24.70
C ARG A 9 -8.66 -4.00 -23.56
N TYR A 10 -8.76 -5.04 -22.74
CA TYR A 10 -7.70 -5.29 -21.79
C TYR A 10 -6.41 -5.58 -22.57
N ASP A 11 -5.35 -4.86 -22.21
CA ASP A 11 -4.00 -5.21 -22.61
C ASP A 11 -3.69 -6.59 -22.04
N THR A 12 -3.76 -7.60 -22.91
CA THR A 12 -3.57 -9.01 -22.54
C THR A 12 -2.15 -9.26 -22.07
N GLU A 13 -1.17 -8.52 -22.61
CA GLU A 13 0.21 -8.60 -22.14
C GLU A 13 0.31 -8.08 -20.70
N ASN A 14 -0.27 -6.91 -20.41
CA ASN A 14 -0.28 -6.39 -19.04
C ASN A 14 -1.02 -7.34 -18.08
N MET A 15 -2.17 -7.89 -18.48
CA MET A 15 -2.90 -8.87 -17.67
C MET A 15 -2.03 -10.07 -17.30
N GLN A 16 -1.33 -10.64 -18.27
CA GLN A 16 -0.45 -11.80 -18.06
C GLN A 16 0.73 -11.44 -17.16
N ARG A 17 1.34 -10.27 -17.37
CA ARG A 17 2.45 -9.77 -16.54
C ARG A 17 2.02 -9.56 -15.09
N VAL A 18 0.86 -8.94 -14.86
CA VAL A 18 0.28 -8.74 -13.53
C VAL A 18 -0.07 -10.07 -12.86
N ALA A 19 -0.75 -10.98 -13.57
CA ALA A 19 -1.11 -12.29 -13.05
C ALA A 19 0.12 -13.11 -12.65
N ARG A 20 1.13 -13.13 -13.52
CA ARG A 20 2.41 -13.81 -13.28
C ARG A 20 3.09 -13.24 -12.05
N PHE A 21 3.28 -11.92 -11.98
CA PHE A 21 3.92 -11.29 -10.84
C PHE A 21 3.21 -11.60 -9.52
N LEU A 22 1.88 -11.46 -9.48
CA LEU A 22 1.12 -11.75 -8.26
C LEU A 22 1.22 -13.21 -7.87
N ARG A 23 1.23 -14.14 -8.83
CA ARG A 23 1.46 -15.56 -8.55
C ARG A 23 2.85 -15.82 -7.97
N ASP A 24 3.89 -15.26 -8.57
CA ASP A 24 5.28 -15.46 -8.15
C ASP A 24 5.55 -14.88 -6.75
N ARG A 25 4.78 -13.87 -6.34
CA ARG A 25 4.78 -13.31 -4.97
C ARG A 25 3.81 -14.00 -3.99
N GLY A 26 3.08 -15.03 -4.43
CA GLY A 26 2.06 -15.69 -3.59
C GLY A 26 0.81 -14.84 -3.30
N LEU A 27 0.54 -13.81 -4.12
CA LEU A 27 -0.52 -12.81 -3.97
C LEU A 27 -1.74 -13.03 -4.90
N THR A 28 -2.00 -14.27 -5.32
CA THR A 28 -3.09 -14.60 -6.25
C THR A 28 -4.49 -14.27 -5.71
N GLY A 29 -4.65 -14.22 -4.39
CA GLY A 29 -5.91 -13.87 -3.72
C GLY A 29 -6.36 -12.41 -3.93
N VAL A 30 -5.48 -11.56 -4.47
CA VAL A 30 -5.82 -10.19 -4.93
C VAL A 30 -6.72 -10.21 -6.16
N LEU A 31 -6.50 -11.14 -7.09
CA LEU A 31 -7.19 -11.19 -8.39
C LEU A 31 -8.73 -11.24 -8.27
N PRO A 32 -9.34 -12.18 -7.51
CA PRO A 32 -10.80 -12.24 -7.39
C PRO A 32 -11.38 -11.06 -6.60
N LYS A 33 -10.61 -10.43 -5.71
CA LYS A 33 -11.07 -9.31 -4.87
C LYS A 33 -10.96 -7.96 -5.56
N LEU A 34 -10.09 -7.86 -6.55
CA LEU A 34 -9.79 -6.62 -7.25
C LEU A 34 -9.51 -6.89 -8.74
N PRO A 35 -10.51 -7.28 -9.55
CA PRO A 35 -10.29 -7.59 -10.97
C PRO A 35 -9.66 -6.43 -11.77
N ARG A 36 -9.99 -5.18 -11.40
CA ARG A 36 -9.41 -3.99 -12.02
C ARG A 36 -7.88 -3.83 -11.82
N VAL A 37 -7.25 -4.66 -10.98
CA VAL A 37 -5.78 -4.70 -10.81
C VAL A 37 -5.08 -4.98 -12.15
N PHE A 38 -5.75 -5.69 -13.07
CA PHE A 38 -5.27 -5.93 -14.42
C PHE A 38 -5.10 -4.68 -15.29
N GLY A 39 -5.77 -3.58 -14.95
CA GLY A 39 -5.58 -2.29 -15.61
C GLY A 39 -4.52 -1.42 -14.94
N TYR A 40 -3.90 -1.87 -13.85
CA TYR A 40 -2.87 -1.09 -13.16
C TYR A 40 -1.50 -1.33 -13.78
N ASN A 41 -0.66 -0.29 -13.73
CA ASN A 41 0.73 -0.40 -14.17
C ASN A 41 1.52 -1.30 -13.21
N LEU A 42 2.19 -2.32 -13.76
CA LEU A 42 2.94 -3.28 -12.96
C LEU A 42 4.12 -2.62 -12.21
N GLU A 43 4.95 -1.85 -12.90
CA GLU A 43 6.21 -1.29 -12.39
C GLU A 43 5.98 -0.14 -11.41
N ASN A 44 5.03 0.76 -11.72
CA ASN A 44 4.82 1.99 -10.97
C ASN A 44 3.69 1.88 -9.93
N ASN A 45 2.96 0.76 -9.86
CA ASN A 45 1.86 0.59 -8.93
C ASN A 45 1.90 -0.73 -8.16
N ILE A 46 1.85 -1.87 -8.86
CA ILE A 46 1.68 -3.17 -8.22
C ILE A 46 2.96 -3.61 -7.51
N LYS A 47 4.12 -3.56 -8.20
CA LYS A 47 5.41 -3.94 -7.61
C LYS A 47 5.76 -3.12 -6.37
N PRO A 48 5.69 -1.76 -6.38
CA PRO A 48 6.03 -0.97 -5.21
C PRO A 48 5.09 -1.22 -4.03
N LYS A 49 3.79 -1.45 -4.28
CA LYS A 49 2.84 -1.80 -3.22
C LYS A 49 3.10 -3.18 -2.64
N ALA A 50 3.37 -4.17 -3.48
CA ALA A 50 3.67 -5.53 -3.04
C ALA A 50 4.96 -5.57 -2.21
N ALA A 51 6.02 -4.90 -2.68
CA ALA A 51 7.27 -4.76 -1.96
C ALA A 51 7.05 -4.10 -0.60
N PHE A 52 6.37 -2.94 -0.56
CA PHE A 52 6.11 -2.25 0.70
C PHE A 52 5.30 -3.10 1.69
N LEU A 53 4.24 -3.78 1.24
CA LEU A 53 3.41 -4.59 2.12
C LEU A 53 4.17 -5.82 2.68
N LEU A 54 4.92 -6.52 1.84
CA LEU A 54 5.60 -7.77 2.23
C LEU A 54 6.93 -7.52 2.94
N GLU A 55 7.70 -6.56 2.45
CA GLU A 55 9.10 -6.34 2.84
C GLU A 55 9.19 -5.23 3.90
N ASP A 56 8.70 -4.02 3.60
CA ASP A 56 8.82 -2.89 4.54
C ASP A 56 7.85 -2.99 5.73
N MET A 57 6.61 -3.44 5.49
CA MET A 57 5.62 -3.64 6.56
C MET A 57 5.72 -5.01 7.23
N GLY A 58 6.45 -5.96 6.62
CA GLY A 58 6.60 -7.33 7.12
C GLY A 58 5.29 -8.13 7.19
N ARG A 59 4.34 -7.91 6.27
CA ARG A 59 3.05 -8.61 6.26
C ARG A 59 3.16 -9.94 5.53
N SER A 60 2.42 -10.94 5.99
CA SER A 60 2.37 -12.22 5.29
C SER A 60 1.58 -12.12 3.99
N ALA A 61 1.95 -12.92 2.99
CA ALA A 61 1.19 -13.04 1.75
C ALA A 61 -0.27 -13.48 2.01
N GLU A 62 -0.50 -14.29 3.06
CA GLU A 62 -1.83 -14.69 3.50
C GLU A 62 -2.69 -13.49 3.94
N GLU A 63 -2.17 -12.60 4.80
CA GLU A 63 -2.90 -11.41 5.24
C GLU A 63 -3.19 -10.48 4.06
N VAL A 64 -2.21 -10.28 3.17
CA VAL A 64 -2.40 -9.47 1.96
C VAL A 64 -3.46 -10.08 1.04
N ASN A 65 -3.47 -11.40 0.86
CA ASN A 65 -4.49 -12.09 0.08
C ASN A 65 -5.88 -11.97 0.69
N LYS A 66 -6.00 -12.06 2.01
CA LYS A 66 -7.27 -11.85 2.73
C LYS A 66 -7.79 -10.43 2.51
N HIS A 67 -6.89 -9.46 2.38
CA HIS A 67 -7.21 -8.04 2.25
C HIS A 67 -6.75 -7.42 0.93
N GLY A 68 -6.87 -8.16 -0.19
CA GLY A 68 -6.37 -7.73 -1.51
C GLY A 68 -6.90 -6.37 -2.02
N HIS A 69 -8.02 -5.87 -1.47
CA HIS A 69 -8.51 -4.52 -1.73
C HIS A 69 -7.54 -3.41 -1.30
N VAL A 70 -6.52 -3.72 -0.47
CA VAL A 70 -5.46 -2.78 -0.11
C VAL A 70 -4.80 -2.14 -1.34
N PHE A 71 -4.69 -2.88 -2.46
CA PHE A 71 -4.15 -2.37 -3.72
C PHE A 71 -5.00 -1.26 -4.36
N LYS A 72 -6.24 -1.02 -3.92
CA LYS A 72 -7.06 0.15 -4.28
C LYS A 72 -6.43 1.47 -3.84
N HIS A 73 -5.76 1.47 -2.70
CA HIS A 73 -5.32 2.71 -2.05
C HIS A 73 -3.98 3.18 -2.62
N SER A 74 -3.73 4.49 -2.57
CA SER A 74 -2.44 5.07 -2.95
C SER A 74 -1.34 4.61 -2.00
N LEU A 75 -0.19 4.19 -2.55
CA LEU A 75 0.96 3.82 -1.75
C LEU A 75 1.45 5.02 -0.95
N LEU A 76 1.80 6.10 -1.65
CA LEU A 76 2.36 7.31 -1.05
C LEU A 76 1.31 8.17 -0.34
N GLY A 77 0.06 8.16 -0.79
CA GLY A 77 -1.00 9.00 -0.20
C GLY A 77 -1.75 8.38 0.96
N ARG A 78 -1.62 7.07 1.21
CA ARG A 78 -2.39 6.40 2.28
C ARG A 78 -1.68 5.23 2.93
N ILE A 79 -1.16 4.28 2.14
CA ILE A 79 -0.59 3.04 2.69
C ILE A 79 0.65 3.34 3.53
N LYS A 80 1.63 4.03 2.93
CA LYS A 80 2.92 4.38 3.52
C LYS A 80 2.79 5.40 4.67
N PRO A 81 2.09 6.54 4.54
CA PRO A 81 1.94 7.50 5.63
C PRO A 81 1.28 6.89 6.88
N ARG A 82 0.20 6.12 6.72
CA ARG A 82 -0.47 5.48 7.86
C ARG A 82 0.45 4.48 8.55
N HIS A 83 1.20 3.68 7.79
CA HIS A 83 2.12 2.72 8.37
C HIS A 83 3.25 3.40 9.15
N GLN A 84 3.90 4.39 8.54
CA GLN A 84 4.99 5.14 9.16
C GLN A 84 4.53 5.92 10.39
N TYR A 85 3.33 6.49 10.35
CA TYR A 85 2.76 7.17 11.51
C TYR A 85 2.57 6.20 12.69
N LEU A 86 2.05 5.00 12.45
CA LEU A 86 1.94 3.99 13.50
C LEU A 86 3.30 3.47 13.98
N GLN A 87 4.33 3.47 13.12
CA GLN A 87 5.72 3.15 13.51
C GLN A 87 6.27 4.24 14.43
N HIS A 88 6.09 5.51 14.08
CA HIS A 88 6.48 6.65 14.91
C HIS A 88 5.81 6.61 16.29
N LEU A 89 4.57 6.14 16.36
CA LEU A 89 3.84 5.94 17.62
C LEU A 89 4.17 4.62 18.34
N GLY A 90 4.97 3.73 17.76
CA GLY A 90 5.34 2.43 18.34
C GLY A 90 4.21 1.38 18.41
N VAL A 91 3.16 1.51 17.58
CA VAL A 91 1.95 0.67 17.66
C VAL A 91 1.62 -0.13 16.38
N THR A 92 2.52 -0.18 15.42
CA THR A 92 2.30 -0.74 14.06
C THR A 92 1.76 -2.16 14.01
N ARG A 93 2.17 -3.04 14.93
CA ARG A 93 1.79 -4.47 14.92
C ARG A 93 0.43 -4.76 15.56
N ARG A 94 -0.28 -3.74 16.06
CA ARG A 94 -1.56 -3.92 16.77
C ARG A 94 -2.78 -4.03 15.83
N PHE A 95 -2.62 -3.79 14.53
CA PHE A 95 -3.74 -3.65 13.61
C PHE A 95 -3.57 -4.49 12.34
N HIS A 96 -4.69 -5.06 11.89
CA HIS A 96 -4.80 -5.76 10.61
C HIS A 96 -4.97 -4.77 9.44
N LEU A 97 -4.53 -5.15 8.24
CA LEU A 97 -4.61 -4.29 7.04
C LEU A 97 -6.01 -3.72 6.77
N HIS A 98 -7.06 -4.54 6.94
CA HIS A 98 -8.44 -4.09 6.73
C HIS A 98 -8.84 -2.94 7.66
N GLN A 99 -8.43 -2.98 8.93
CA GLN A 99 -8.73 -1.92 9.89
C GLN A 99 -8.04 -0.62 9.46
N MET A 100 -6.78 -0.72 9.04
CA MET A 100 -5.96 0.43 8.68
C MET A 100 -6.41 1.16 7.43
N TYR A 101 -7.07 0.50 6.46
CA TYR A 101 -7.30 1.09 5.13
C TYR A 101 -8.76 1.25 4.73
N LYS A 102 -9.71 0.65 5.47
CA LYS A 102 -11.15 0.84 5.21
C LYS A 102 -11.69 2.19 5.72
N CYS A 103 -11.03 2.80 6.70
CA CYS A 103 -11.55 3.99 7.40
C CYS A 103 -11.03 5.32 6.81
N SER A 104 -11.76 6.41 7.05
CA SER A 104 -11.32 7.78 6.74
C SER A 104 -10.08 8.18 7.55
N ASP A 105 -9.44 9.31 7.22
CA ASP A 105 -8.29 9.81 7.98
C ASP A 105 -8.70 10.24 9.40
N GLU A 106 -9.87 10.85 9.56
CA GLU A 106 -10.52 11.14 10.86
C GLU A 106 -10.65 9.86 11.71
N GLN A 107 -11.26 8.82 11.14
CA GLN A 107 -11.48 7.55 11.84
C GLN A 107 -10.15 6.84 12.13
N PHE A 108 -9.17 6.92 11.22
CA PHE A 108 -7.83 6.38 11.44
C PHE A 108 -7.15 7.08 12.62
N ALA A 109 -7.12 8.41 12.62
CA ALA A 109 -6.50 9.19 13.68
C ALA A 109 -7.15 8.89 15.04
N LYS A 110 -8.49 8.96 15.10
CA LYS A 110 -9.25 8.77 16.33
C LYS A 110 -9.22 7.32 16.84
N ASN A 111 -9.56 6.37 15.99
CA ASN A 111 -9.85 5.00 16.44
C ASN A 111 -8.60 4.11 16.48
N ILE A 112 -7.63 4.34 15.59
CA ILE A 112 -6.43 3.51 15.43
C ILE A 112 -5.24 4.19 16.11
N ALA A 113 -4.89 5.42 15.71
CA ALA A 113 -3.74 6.12 16.25
C ALA A 113 -3.97 6.73 17.63
N LYS A 114 -5.24 6.84 18.07
CA LYS A 114 -5.65 7.50 19.33
C LYS A 114 -5.14 8.95 19.42
N LYS A 115 -5.24 9.70 18.32
CA LYS A 115 -4.85 11.10 18.18
C LYS A 115 -5.97 11.91 17.52
N SER A 116 -5.89 13.25 17.58
CA SER A 116 -6.78 14.12 16.80
C SER A 116 -6.43 14.06 15.30
N LEU A 117 -7.40 14.42 14.44
CA LEU A 117 -7.15 14.56 13.01
C LEU A 117 -6.03 15.58 12.74
N ASP A 118 -6.08 16.73 13.41
CA ASP A 118 -5.10 17.81 13.25
C ASP A 118 -3.68 17.35 13.57
N HIS A 119 -3.49 16.56 14.64
CA HIS A 119 -2.19 16.00 14.97
C HIS A 119 -1.66 15.09 13.85
N TYR A 120 -2.52 14.23 13.29
CA TYR A 120 -2.13 13.35 12.18
C TYR A 120 -1.83 14.14 10.90
N MET A 121 -2.62 15.17 10.58
CA MET A 121 -2.42 16.02 9.40
C MET A 121 -1.15 16.86 9.52
N ALA A 122 -0.89 17.45 10.69
CA ALA A 122 0.34 18.18 10.97
C ALA A 122 1.57 17.27 10.82
N TRP A 123 1.51 16.06 11.37
CA TRP A 123 2.58 15.08 11.19
C TRP A 123 2.79 14.71 9.72
N MET A 124 1.73 14.50 8.94
CA MET A 124 1.84 14.19 7.50
C MET A 124 2.45 15.34 6.70
N SER A 125 2.08 16.60 7.02
CA SER A 125 2.64 17.78 6.36
C SER A 125 4.14 17.94 6.62
N GLN A 126 4.60 17.60 7.84
CA GLN A 126 6.01 17.65 8.21
C GLN A 126 6.79 16.44 7.70
N SER A 127 6.11 15.28 7.57
CA SER A 127 6.74 14.02 7.16
C SER A 127 6.82 13.82 5.64
N GLY A 128 6.26 14.74 4.85
CA GLY A 128 6.33 14.75 3.39
C GLY A 128 7.74 14.61 2.85
N ASP A 129 8.73 15.22 3.51
CA ASP A 129 10.14 15.15 3.12
C ASP A 129 10.75 13.75 3.33
N PHE A 130 10.31 13.00 4.35
CA PHE A 130 10.80 11.64 4.61
C PHE A 130 10.19 10.58 3.67
N LEU A 131 9.13 10.90 2.94
CA LEU A 131 8.46 9.96 2.04
C LEU A 131 9.27 9.66 0.76
N GLN A 132 10.26 10.49 0.42
CA GLN A 132 11.20 10.31 -0.70
C GLN A 132 12.49 9.55 -0.33
N THR A 133 12.90 9.51 0.94
CA THR A 133 14.18 8.92 1.33
C THR A 133 14.03 7.43 1.66
N SER A 134 14.30 6.56 0.71
CA SER A 134 14.56 5.14 0.98
C SER A 134 15.70 4.63 0.12
N ALA A 135 16.93 4.84 0.60
CA ALA A 135 18.13 4.09 0.21
C ALA A 135 19.32 4.27 1.20
N ALA A 136 19.37 5.36 2.00
CA ALA A 136 20.61 5.73 2.71
C ALA A 136 20.76 5.23 4.17
N ALA A 137 19.75 4.67 4.82
CA ALA A 137 19.82 4.35 6.26
C ALA A 137 20.16 2.87 6.59
N ARG A 138 20.92 2.18 5.72
CA ARG A 138 21.38 0.79 5.97
C ARG A 138 22.90 0.63 6.05
N GLN A 139 23.64 1.68 6.39
CA GLN A 139 25.04 1.54 6.80
C GLN A 139 25.31 2.48 7.97
N GLY A 140 25.67 1.89 9.11
CA GLY A 140 26.11 2.64 10.28
C GLY A 140 25.59 2.10 11.60
N ASP A 141 25.80 0.80 11.87
CA ASP A 141 25.95 0.35 13.25
C ASP A 141 27.28 -0.42 13.33
N PRO A 142 28.40 0.23 13.70
CA PRO A 142 29.63 -0.48 13.98
C PRO A 142 29.53 -1.06 15.38
N GLN A 143 29.41 -2.39 15.46
CA GLN A 143 29.84 -3.10 16.65
C GLN A 143 31.35 -2.89 16.82
N GLN A 144 31.73 -2.09 17.81
CA GLN A 144 32.88 -2.30 18.69
C GLN A 144 32.64 -1.56 20.01
#